data_AF-A0A2P5BPS1-F1
#
_entry.id   AF-A0A2P5BPS1-F1
#
_cell.length_a   1.000
_cell.length_b   1.000
_cell.length_c   1.000
_cell.angle_alpha   90.00
_cell.angle_beta   90.00
_cell.angle_gamma   90.00
#
_symmetry.space_group_name_H-M   'P 1'
#
loop_
_entity.id
_entity.type
_entity.pdbx_description
1 polymer ?
#
loop_
_entity_poly.entity_id
_entity_poly.type
_entity_poly.pdbx_seq_one_letter_code
_entity_poly.pdbx_strand_id
1 'polypeptide(L)'
;MARKNMSLAIFSIFLLVLSLNLGKSSGAEILQTWCVAKPSSTDSLLKNNIAYACDHLDEKDCDPILEGHSCFNPDSIIQHASFAMNLYYQRKGRHQWNCNFNSSGLISLNNPSFGSCNFNGGEISVDLSSVGKWCVASPVVSSQVLQDNIDYACNHVDCSLVRPGGACYDPSYLISHASAVMNLYYQANGKLDSSCDFKGTGLIVMSDPSYGNCKFECRK
;
A
#
# COMPACT_ATOMS: atom_id res chain seq x y z
N MET A 1 -17.46 42.20 -67.45
CA MET A 1 -17.64 42.55 -66.02
C MET A 1 -18.31 41.36 -65.34
N ALA A 2 -17.84 40.74 -64.27
CA ALA A 2 -16.61 40.86 -63.50
C ALA A 2 -16.36 39.48 -62.85
N ARG A 3 -15.12 38.99 -62.89
CA ARG A 3 -14.69 37.81 -62.12
C ARG A 3 -14.60 38.21 -60.64
N LYS A 4 -15.17 37.42 -59.73
CA LYS A 4 -14.82 37.48 -58.31
C LYS A 4 -14.23 36.14 -57.89
N ASN A 5 -12.91 36.16 -57.72
CA ASN A 5 -12.12 35.15 -57.02
C ASN A 5 -12.61 35.08 -55.57
N MET A 6 -13.05 33.90 -55.12
CA MET A 6 -13.27 33.64 -53.70
C MET A 6 -12.13 32.75 -53.20
N SER A 7 -11.43 33.30 -52.22
CA SER A 7 -10.11 32.93 -51.69
C SER A 7 -9.99 31.49 -51.20
N LEU A 8 -8.85 30.85 -51.53
CA LEU A 8 -8.37 29.56 -51.03
C LEU A 8 -8.04 29.53 -49.52
N ALA A 9 -8.41 30.56 -48.74
CA ALA A 9 -7.96 30.73 -47.35
C ALA A 9 -8.78 29.95 -46.30
N ILE A 10 -9.87 29.28 -46.69
CA ILE A 10 -10.78 28.62 -45.71
C ILE A 10 -10.33 27.19 -45.37
N PHE A 11 -9.54 26.55 -46.24
CA PHE A 11 -9.08 25.17 -46.01
C PHE A 11 -7.85 25.05 -45.08
N SER A 12 -7.15 26.14 -44.77
CA SER A 12 -5.98 26.13 -43.87
C SER A 12 -6.31 26.27 -42.39
N ILE A 13 -7.56 26.58 -42.02
CA ILE A 13 -7.97 26.73 -40.61
C ILE A 13 -8.41 25.37 -40.01
N PHE A 14 -8.84 24.42 -40.84
CA PHE A 14 -9.30 23.10 -40.36
C PHE A 14 -8.16 22.11 -40.05
N LEU A 15 -6.93 22.39 -40.50
CA LEU A 15 -5.72 21.60 -40.19
C LEU A 15 -4.93 22.13 -38.97
N LEU A 16 -5.38 23.24 -38.36
CA LEU A 16 -4.82 23.81 -37.13
C LEU A 16 -5.54 23.31 -35.86
N VAL A 17 -6.32 22.23 -35.97
CA VAL A 17 -6.94 21.51 -34.84
C VAL A 17 -6.20 20.19 -34.53
N LEU A 18 -4.94 20.08 -34.97
CA LEU A 18 -3.96 19.16 -34.37
C LEU A 18 -3.19 19.94 -33.30
N SER A 19 -3.18 19.42 -32.07
CA SER A 19 -2.22 19.72 -30.97
C SER A 19 -2.69 20.60 -29.80
N LEU A 20 -3.86 20.36 -29.22
CA LEU A 20 -4.16 20.73 -27.82
C LEU A 20 -5.11 19.62 -27.30
N ASN A 21 -4.73 18.64 -26.49
CA ASN A 21 -3.90 18.68 -25.29
C ASN A 21 -3.26 17.29 -25.08
N LEU A 22 -1.94 17.15 -25.20
CA LEU A 22 -1.20 16.23 -24.34
C LEU A 22 -0.73 17.02 -23.12
N GLY A 23 -1.71 17.49 -22.34
CA GLY A 23 -1.44 17.84 -20.95
C GLY A 23 -1.15 16.52 -20.25
N LYS A 24 0.13 16.16 -20.13
CA LYS A 24 0.56 15.13 -19.21
C LYS A 24 0.21 15.64 -17.82
N SER A 25 -0.99 15.28 -17.35
CA SER A 25 -1.44 15.60 -16.01
C SER A 25 -0.52 14.85 -15.05
N SER A 26 0.60 15.47 -14.67
CA SER A 26 1.27 15.23 -13.40
C SER A 26 0.40 15.80 -12.28
N GLY A 27 -0.87 15.44 -12.30
CA GLY A 27 -1.90 15.95 -11.43
C GLY A 27 -1.90 15.11 -10.18
N ALA A 28 -1.72 15.74 -9.04
CA ALA A 28 -1.92 15.09 -7.77
C ALA A 28 -3.32 14.43 -7.76
N GLU A 29 -3.35 13.16 -7.40
CA GLU A 29 -4.55 12.35 -7.34
C GLU A 29 -5.11 12.37 -5.93
N ILE A 30 -6.44 12.47 -5.80
CA ILE A 30 -7.12 12.36 -4.51
C ILE A 30 -7.41 10.88 -4.27
N LEU A 31 -6.77 10.30 -3.27
CA LEU A 31 -6.88 8.88 -2.95
C LEU A 31 -7.12 8.67 -1.46
N GLN A 32 -7.88 7.63 -1.13
CA GLN A 32 -7.96 7.16 0.25
C GLN A 32 -6.68 6.45 0.65
N THR A 33 -6.24 6.69 1.88
CA THR A 33 -5.09 6.02 2.47
C THR A 33 -5.37 5.49 3.86
N TRP A 34 -4.62 4.46 4.22
CA TRP A 34 -4.64 3.80 5.52
C TRP A 34 -3.23 3.64 6.06
N CYS A 35 -3.10 3.53 7.37
CA CYS A 35 -1.84 3.13 7.99
C CYS A 35 -1.92 1.68 8.44
N VAL A 36 -0.97 0.85 8.01
CA VAL A 36 -0.85 -0.55 8.43
C VAL A 36 0.53 -0.80 9.03
N ALA A 37 0.64 -1.80 9.90
CA ALA A 37 1.92 -2.19 10.47
C ALA A 37 2.81 -2.85 9.42
N LYS A 38 4.11 -2.55 9.48
CA LYS A 38 5.12 -3.14 8.62
C LYS A 38 5.27 -4.64 8.95
N PRO A 39 5.20 -5.54 7.95
CA PRO A 39 5.29 -7.00 8.13
C PRO A 39 6.48 -7.52 8.93
N SER A 40 7.60 -6.80 8.94
CA SER A 40 8.83 -7.18 9.63
C SER A 40 8.91 -6.69 11.09
N SER A 41 7.87 -6.04 11.59
CA SER A 41 7.88 -5.44 12.93
C SER A 41 7.82 -6.52 14.01
N THR A 42 8.59 -6.36 15.08
CA THR A 42 8.58 -7.29 16.21
C THR A 42 7.33 -7.11 17.07
N ASP A 43 6.88 -8.17 17.72
CA ASP A 43 5.74 -8.11 18.65
C ASP A 43 5.91 -7.04 19.74
N SER A 44 7.12 -6.84 20.25
CA SER A 44 7.37 -5.78 21.23
C SER A 44 7.15 -4.39 20.65
N LEU A 45 7.57 -4.16 19.39
CA LEU A 45 7.33 -2.89 18.71
C LEU A 45 5.85 -2.69 18.41
N LEU A 46 5.16 -3.75 17.98
CA LEU A 46 3.72 -3.71 17.71
C LEU A 46 2.89 -3.42 18.98
N LYS A 47 3.24 -4.03 20.12
CA LYS A 47 2.64 -3.69 21.44
C LYS A 47 2.83 -2.22 21.77
N ASN A 48 4.04 -1.68 21.58
CA ASN A 48 4.32 -0.27 21.82
C ASN A 48 3.53 0.63 20.88
N ASN A 49 3.35 0.24 19.61
CA ASN A 49 2.54 0.99 18.66
C ASN A 49 1.07 1.03 19.07
N ILE A 50 0.51 -0.10 19.53
CA ILE A 50 -0.86 -0.17 20.04
C ILE A 50 -1.02 0.76 21.24
N ALA A 51 -0.15 0.63 22.25
CA ALA A 51 -0.18 1.48 23.44
C ALA A 51 -0.08 2.96 23.09
N TYR A 52 0.92 3.34 22.28
CA TYR A 52 1.10 4.72 21.85
C TYR A 52 -0.12 5.26 21.09
N ALA A 53 -0.67 4.50 20.14
CA ALA A 53 -1.83 4.94 19.38
C ALA A 53 -3.04 5.16 20.28
N CYS A 54 -3.38 4.18 21.13
CA CYS A 54 -4.55 4.23 21.99
C CYS A 54 -4.43 5.30 23.08
N ASP A 55 -3.22 5.57 23.61
CA ASP A 55 -2.99 6.66 24.58
C ASP A 55 -3.24 8.06 24.00
N HIS A 56 -3.26 8.20 22.67
CA HIS A 56 -3.47 9.47 21.98
C HIS A 56 -4.84 9.57 21.27
N LEU A 57 -5.71 8.59 21.52
CA LEU A 57 -7.08 8.49 21.02
C LEU A 57 -8.08 8.62 22.17
N ASP A 58 -9.37 8.70 21.83
CA ASP A 58 -10.42 8.71 22.83
C ASP A 58 -10.52 7.32 23.50
N GLU A 59 -10.91 7.25 24.78
CA GLU A 59 -10.81 6.07 25.67
C GLU A 59 -11.43 4.77 25.10
N LYS A 60 -12.31 4.86 24.10
CA LYS A 60 -13.03 3.73 23.47
C LYS A 60 -12.74 3.53 22.00
N ASP A 61 -11.88 4.36 21.41
CA ASP A 61 -11.54 4.23 19.98
C ASP A 61 -10.86 2.88 19.70
N CYS A 62 -10.11 2.35 20.66
CA CYS A 62 -9.45 1.04 20.55
C CYS A 62 -10.29 -0.15 21.04
N ASP A 63 -11.54 0.04 21.48
CA ASP A 63 -12.44 -1.07 21.85
C ASP A 63 -12.58 -2.13 20.73
N PRO A 64 -12.60 -1.78 19.42
CA PRO A 64 -12.79 -2.77 18.37
C PRO A 64 -11.77 -3.92 18.33
N ILE A 65 -10.56 -3.72 18.87
CA ILE A 65 -9.50 -4.74 18.90
C ILE A 65 -9.53 -5.61 20.18
N LEU A 66 -10.46 -5.36 21.10
CA LEU A 66 -10.63 -6.14 22.33
C LEU A 66 -11.47 -7.40 22.08
N GLU A 67 -11.25 -8.44 22.90
CA GLU A 67 -11.99 -9.70 22.81
C GLU A 67 -13.51 -9.47 22.78
N GLY A 68 -14.19 -10.11 21.81
CA GLY A 68 -15.64 -9.96 21.59
C GLY A 68 -16.04 -8.81 20.65
N HIS A 69 -15.10 -7.98 20.20
CA HIS A 69 -15.36 -6.91 19.23
C HIS A 69 -15.02 -7.28 17.78
N SER A 70 -15.42 -6.42 16.83
CA SER A 70 -15.40 -6.70 15.39
C SER A 70 -14.00 -6.84 14.77
N CYS A 71 -12.98 -6.28 15.40
CA CYS A 71 -11.59 -6.32 14.93
C CYS A 71 -10.68 -7.16 15.82
N PHE A 72 -11.23 -7.99 16.71
CA PHE A 72 -10.40 -8.90 17.50
C PHE A 72 -9.93 -10.10 16.67
N ASN A 73 -10.83 -10.70 15.88
CA ASN A 73 -10.53 -11.90 15.10
C ASN A 73 -10.11 -11.53 13.67
N PRO A 74 -9.03 -12.11 13.11
CA PRO A 74 -8.14 -13.08 13.74
C PRO A 74 -7.29 -12.44 14.85
N ASP A 75 -7.13 -13.12 15.99
CA ASP A 75 -6.31 -12.66 17.11
C ASP A 75 -4.82 -12.63 16.70
N SER A 76 -4.40 -11.46 16.22
CA SER A 76 -3.09 -11.26 15.61
C SER A 76 -2.58 -9.87 15.94
N ILE A 77 -1.42 -9.82 16.58
CA ILE A 77 -0.82 -8.57 17.04
C ILE A 77 -0.55 -7.57 15.92
N ILE A 78 -0.17 -8.03 14.73
CA ILE A 78 0.06 -7.14 13.58
C ILE A 78 -1.25 -6.54 13.06
N GLN A 79 -2.36 -7.28 13.18
CA GLN A 79 -3.69 -6.83 12.79
C GLN A 79 -4.25 -5.83 13.80
N HIS A 80 -4.16 -6.10 15.11
CA HIS A 80 -4.52 -5.14 16.16
C HIS A 80 -3.69 -3.85 16.08
N ALA A 81 -2.37 -3.97 15.88
CA ALA A 81 -1.49 -2.83 15.70
C ALA A 81 -1.85 -2.03 14.44
N SER A 82 -2.09 -2.69 13.32
CA SER A 82 -2.52 -2.01 12.08
C SER A 82 -3.81 -1.22 12.28
N PHE A 83 -4.78 -1.78 13.00
CA PHE A 83 -6.04 -1.09 13.28
C PHE A 83 -5.83 0.16 14.15
N ALA A 84 -5.13 0.02 15.29
CA ALA A 84 -4.84 1.13 16.19
C ALA A 84 -4.00 2.23 15.50
N MET A 85 -2.97 1.83 14.74
CA MET A 85 -2.14 2.75 13.95
C MET A 85 -2.95 3.49 12.89
N ASN A 86 -3.90 2.82 12.23
CA ASN A 86 -4.81 3.48 11.30
C ASN A 86 -5.66 4.53 12.01
N LEU A 87 -6.32 4.20 13.13
CA LEU A 87 -7.15 5.16 13.87
C LEU A 87 -6.36 6.41 14.25
N TYR A 88 -5.14 6.24 14.77
CA TYR A 88 -4.24 7.35 15.08
C TYR A 88 -3.89 8.17 13.83
N TYR A 89 -3.49 7.51 12.74
CA TYR A 89 -3.16 8.17 11.47
C TYR A 89 -4.33 9.01 10.94
N GLN A 90 -5.54 8.48 10.98
CA GLN A 90 -6.75 9.18 10.56
C GLN A 90 -7.05 10.40 11.44
N ARG A 91 -6.88 10.27 12.76
CA ARG A 91 -7.19 11.34 13.73
C ARG A 91 -6.15 12.46 13.75
N LYS A 92 -4.89 12.17 13.43
CA LYS A 92 -3.78 13.14 13.53
C LYS A 92 -3.41 13.84 12.21
N GLY A 93 -4.26 13.71 11.19
CA GLY A 93 -4.13 14.51 9.96
C GLY A 93 -3.48 13.79 8.77
N ARG A 94 -3.28 12.47 8.85
CA ARG A 94 -2.84 11.62 7.72
C ARG A 94 -1.53 12.05 7.05
N HIS A 95 -0.64 12.67 7.79
CA HIS A 95 0.70 12.95 7.27
C HIS A 95 1.58 11.70 7.37
N GLN A 96 2.64 11.65 6.56
CA GLN A 96 3.56 10.52 6.56
C GLN A 96 4.15 10.23 7.95
N TRP A 97 4.45 11.27 8.73
CA TRP A 97 4.95 11.10 10.09
C TRP A 97 3.91 10.51 11.05
N ASN A 98 2.61 10.70 10.80
CA ASN A 98 1.55 10.09 11.61
C ASN A 98 1.43 8.57 11.40
N CYS A 99 2.04 8.02 10.34
CA CYS A 99 2.13 6.58 10.09
C CYS A 99 3.57 6.06 10.24
N ASN A 100 4.51 6.83 10.80
CA ASN A 100 5.90 6.35 10.90
C ASN A 100 6.07 5.28 11.99
N PHE A 101 5.56 5.51 13.21
CA PHE A 101 5.66 4.58 14.35
C PHE A 101 7.06 3.96 14.51
N ASN A 102 8.12 4.76 14.59
CA ASN A 102 9.49 4.26 14.60
C ASN A 102 9.83 3.39 13.37
N SER A 103 9.48 3.88 12.19
CA SER A 103 9.63 3.21 10.88
C SER A 103 8.94 1.84 10.75
N SER A 104 7.89 1.60 11.55
CA SER A 104 7.11 0.35 11.56
C SER A 104 5.69 0.50 11.03
N GLY A 105 5.31 1.65 10.49
CA GLY A 105 4.07 1.81 9.73
C GLY A 105 4.30 2.00 8.24
N LEU A 106 3.29 1.63 7.46
CA LEU A 106 3.23 1.74 6.00
C LEU A 106 1.92 2.41 5.60
N ILE A 107 2.00 3.40 4.71
CA ILE A 107 0.81 4.01 4.11
C ILE A 107 0.34 3.14 2.95
N SER A 108 -0.83 2.52 3.13
CA SER A 108 -1.52 1.71 2.13
C SER A 108 -2.42 2.57 1.23
N LEU A 109 -2.41 2.25 -0.06
CA LEU A 109 -3.33 2.73 -1.09
C LEU A 109 -4.57 1.82 -1.24
N ASN A 110 -4.54 0.63 -0.64
CA ASN A 110 -5.67 -0.30 -0.67
C ASN A 110 -6.29 -0.42 0.72
N ASN A 111 -7.61 -0.63 0.73
CA ASN A 111 -8.38 -0.79 1.95
C ASN A 111 -8.03 -2.12 2.63
N PRO A 112 -7.48 -2.12 3.87
CA PRO A 112 -7.13 -3.34 4.59
C PRO A 112 -8.30 -3.96 5.37
N SER A 113 -9.52 -3.41 5.24
CA SER A 113 -10.73 -3.94 5.90
C SER A 113 -11.01 -5.39 5.52
N PHE A 114 -11.55 -6.16 6.47
CA PHE A 114 -11.89 -7.56 6.27
C PHE A 114 -13.07 -7.97 7.16
N GLY A 115 -13.95 -8.82 6.64
CA GLY A 115 -15.14 -9.26 7.39
C GLY A 115 -15.93 -8.07 7.94
N SER A 116 -16.15 -8.06 9.26
CA SER A 116 -16.79 -6.95 9.99
C SER A 116 -15.81 -5.91 10.53
N CYS A 117 -14.49 -6.12 10.38
CA CYS A 117 -13.48 -5.16 10.81
C CYS A 117 -13.23 -4.11 9.72
N ASN A 118 -13.78 -2.91 9.92
CA ASN A 118 -13.69 -1.81 8.97
C ASN A 118 -12.60 -0.81 9.37
N PHE A 119 -11.59 -0.66 8.51
CA PHE A 119 -10.59 0.38 8.58
C PHE A 119 -11.10 1.61 7.85
N ASN A 120 -11.37 2.69 8.59
CA ASN A 120 -11.72 3.96 7.97
C ASN A 120 -10.55 4.50 7.13
N GLY A 121 -10.84 4.79 5.86
CA GLY A 121 -9.91 5.46 4.94
C GLY A 121 -10.14 6.96 4.95
N GLY A 122 -9.09 7.72 4.68
CA GLY A 122 -9.18 9.17 4.55
C GLY A 122 -8.42 9.66 3.33
N GLU A 123 -8.97 10.68 2.68
CA GLU A 123 -8.44 11.23 1.45
C GLU A 123 -7.20 12.10 1.71
N ILE A 124 -6.20 11.94 0.84
CA ILE A 124 -5.04 12.82 0.71
C ILE A 124 -4.77 13.07 -0.79
N SER A 125 -4.10 14.19 -1.08
CA SER A 125 -3.65 14.54 -2.43
C SER A 125 -2.22 14.03 -2.63
N VAL A 126 -2.01 13.08 -3.54
CA VAL A 126 -0.72 12.42 -3.77
C VAL A 126 -0.36 12.49 -5.24
N ASP A 127 0.85 12.96 -5.55
CA ASP A 127 1.41 12.77 -6.88
C ASP A 127 1.97 11.34 -6.99
N LEU A 128 1.15 10.42 -7.53
CA LEU A 128 1.53 9.02 -7.71
C LEU A 128 2.75 8.82 -8.61
N SER A 129 3.13 9.82 -9.42
CA SER A 129 4.33 9.75 -10.25
C SER A 129 5.63 9.97 -9.46
N SER A 130 5.52 10.53 -8.24
CA SER A 130 6.65 10.89 -7.38
C SER A 130 6.91 9.92 -6.23
N VAL A 131 6.01 8.97 -5.98
CA VAL A 131 6.10 7.99 -4.88
C VAL A 131 6.45 6.60 -5.40
N GLY A 132 7.19 5.85 -4.59
CA GLY A 132 7.38 4.41 -4.83
C GLY A 132 6.08 3.65 -4.57
N LYS A 133 5.92 2.50 -5.23
CA LYS A 133 4.83 1.55 -4.97
C LYS A 133 5.41 0.17 -4.72
N TRP A 134 5.01 -0.44 -3.61
CA TRP A 134 5.40 -1.80 -3.23
C TRP A 134 4.16 -2.62 -2.93
N CYS A 135 4.25 -3.93 -3.12
CA CYS A 135 3.21 -4.86 -2.69
C CYS A 135 3.61 -5.53 -1.38
N VAL A 136 2.75 -5.51 -0.37
CA VAL A 136 2.94 -6.23 0.89
C VAL A 136 1.73 -7.10 1.19
N ALA A 137 1.90 -8.13 2.01
CA ALA A 137 0.79 -8.93 2.49
C ALA A 137 -0.08 -8.11 3.47
N SER A 138 -1.40 -8.25 3.37
CA SER A 138 -2.34 -7.62 4.30
C SER A 138 -2.19 -8.20 5.71
N PRO A 139 -2.26 -7.37 6.79
CA PRO A 139 -2.03 -7.83 8.16
C PRO A 139 -3.10 -8.80 8.68
N VAL A 140 -4.20 -8.97 7.95
CA VAL A 140 -5.41 -9.71 8.35
C VAL A 140 -5.45 -11.13 7.76
N VAL A 141 -4.38 -11.51 7.05
CA VAL A 141 -4.29 -12.77 6.30
C VAL A 141 -3.81 -13.90 7.21
N SER A 142 -4.42 -15.08 7.08
CA SER A 142 -4.02 -16.26 7.85
C SER A 142 -2.68 -16.82 7.38
N SER A 143 -1.96 -17.52 8.27
CA SER A 143 -0.68 -18.15 7.94
C SER A 143 -0.75 -19.10 6.74
N GLN A 144 -1.83 -19.86 6.60
CA GLN A 144 -2.01 -20.76 5.44
C GLN A 144 -2.04 -19.96 4.14
N VAL A 145 -2.82 -18.89 4.08
CA VAL A 145 -2.94 -18.07 2.87
C VAL A 145 -1.65 -17.30 2.58
N LEU A 146 -0.91 -16.89 3.61
CA LEU A 146 0.44 -16.33 3.44
C LEU A 146 1.40 -17.33 2.81
N GLN A 147 1.36 -18.60 3.24
CA GLN A 147 2.16 -19.66 2.63
C GLN A 147 1.75 -19.91 1.17
N ASP A 148 0.45 -19.95 0.88
CA ASP A 148 -0.06 -20.10 -0.49
C ASP A 148 0.42 -18.95 -1.41
N ASN A 149 0.46 -17.72 -0.88
CA ASN A 149 0.98 -16.56 -1.60
C ASN A 149 2.48 -16.68 -1.88
N ILE A 150 3.26 -17.17 -0.92
CA ILE A 150 4.70 -17.44 -1.09
C ILE A 150 4.89 -18.48 -2.19
N ASP A 151 4.20 -19.61 -2.10
CA ASP A 151 4.34 -20.71 -3.03
C ASP A 151 3.94 -20.28 -4.45
N TYR A 152 2.87 -19.51 -4.59
CA TYR A 152 2.48 -18.91 -5.87
C TYR A 152 3.55 -17.99 -6.42
N ALA A 153 3.99 -16.98 -5.66
CA ALA A 153 4.99 -16.02 -6.12
C ALA A 153 6.29 -16.72 -6.53
N CYS A 154 6.76 -17.70 -5.75
CA CYS A 154 8.00 -18.43 -6.01
C CYS A 154 7.99 -19.31 -7.26
N ASN A 155 6.82 -19.60 -7.84
CA ASN A 155 6.73 -20.23 -9.16
C ASN A 155 7.01 -19.25 -10.31
N HIS A 156 7.07 -17.95 -10.02
CA HIS A 156 7.19 -16.88 -11.01
C HIS A 156 8.39 -15.96 -10.80
N VAL A 157 8.98 -15.93 -9.59
CA VAL A 157 10.15 -15.11 -9.25
C VAL A 157 11.19 -15.89 -8.42
N ASP A 158 12.43 -15.40 -8.39
CA ASP A 158 13.48 -15.97 -7.54
C ASP A 158 13.24 -15.61 -6.06
N CYS A 159 12.93 -16.63 -5.26
CA CYS A 159 12.68 -16.51 -3.83
C CYS A 159 13.92 -16.74 -2.96
N SER A 160 15.13 -16.81 -3.52
CA SER A 160 16.38 -16.99 -2.78
C SER A 160 16.53 -16.03 -1.59
N LEU A 161 15.99 -14.81 -1.70
CA LEU A 161 16.06 -13.78 -0.65
C LEU A 161 15.26 -14.10 0.64
N VAL A 162 14.23 -14.96 0.58
CA VAL A 162 13.47 -15.42 1.77
C VAL A 162 13.84 -16.83 2.22
N ARG A 163 14.80 -17.49 1.56
CA ARG A 163 15.32 -18.79 1.99
C ARG A 163 16.43 -18.61 3.04
N PRO A 164 16.79 -19.66 3.81
CA PRO A 164 17.88 -19.56 4.79
C PRO A 164 19.14 -18.95 4.19
N GLY A 165 19.68 -17.91 4.85
CA GLY A 165 20.83 -17.13 4.36
C GLY A 165 20.50 -15.98 3.39
N GLY A 166 19.25 -15.86 2.95
CA GLY A 166 18.76 -14.76 2.14
C GLY A 166 18.60 -13.45 2.92
N ALA A 167 18.66 -12.32 2.22
CA ALA A 167 18.66 -10.98 2.83
C ALA A 167 17.37 -10.61 3.58
N CYS A 168 16.26 -11.29 3.28
CA CYS A 168 14.95 -11.10 3.91
C CYS A 168 14.51 -12.33 4.72
N TYR A 169 15.42 -13.26 5.02
CA TYR A 169 15.11 -14.41 5.84
C TYR A 169 14.79 -14.03 7.29
N ASP A 170 15.56 -13.08 7.86
CA ASP A 170 15.34 -12.59 9.21
C ASP A 170 14.69 -11.20 9.20
N PRO A 171 13.61 -10.95 9.97
CA PRO A 171 12.96 -11.89 10.88
C PRO A 171 12.15 -12.96 10.14
N SER A 172 12.05 -14.15 10.72
CA SER A 172 11.38 -15.33 10.14
C SER A 172 9.85 -15.30 10.21
N TYR A 173 9.25 -14.10 10.25
CA TYR A 173 7.80 -13.94 10.22
C TYR A 173 7.26 -14.25 8.82
N LEU A 174 6.27 -15.14 8.75
CA LEU A 174 5.70 -15.59 7.48
C LEU A 174 5.11 -14.43 6.66
N ILE A 175 4.49 -13.45 7.32
CA ILE A 175 3.96 -12.24 6.65
C ILE A 175 5.07 -11.38 6.03
N SER A 176 6.26 -11.37 6.64
CA SER A 176 7.43 -10.66 6.13
C SER A 176 7.98 -11.35 4.89
N HIS A 177 8.10 -12.68 4.91
CA HIS A 177 8.52 -13.46 3.74
C HIS A 177 7.53 -13.33 2.58
N ALA A 178 6.23 -13.47 2.86
CA ALA A 178 5.16 -13.28 1.88
C ALA A 178 5.25 -11.90 1.24
N SER A 179 5.38 -10.84 2.04
CA SER A 179 5.48 -9.47 1.54
C SER A 179 6.69 -9.28 0.62
N ALA A 180 7.85 -9.85 0.96
CA ALA A 180 9.06 -9.70 0.15
C ALA A 180 8.89 -10.35 -1.24
N VAL A 181 8.36 -11.57 -1.32
CA VAL A 181 8.17 -12.28 -2.60
C VAL A 181 6.97 -11.79 -3.39
N MET A 182 5.89 -11.35 -2.72
CA MET A 182 4.76 -10.67 -3.35
C MET A 182 5.22 -9.36 -4.00
N ASN A 183 6.11 -8.60 -3.36
CA ASN A 183 6.71 -7.42 -3.99
C ASN A 183 7.54 -7.78 -5.22
N LEU A 184 8.40 -8.80 -5.16
CA LEU A 184 9.16 -9.24 -6.34
C LEU A 184 8.23 -9.58 -7.51
N TYR A 185 7.17 -10.36 -7.25
CA TYR A 185 6.18 -10.71 -8.25
C TYR A 185 5.48 -9.46 -8.82
N TYR A 186 5.03 -8.55 -7.97
CA TYR A 186 4.40 -7.28 -8.35
C TYR A 186 5.32 -6.43 -9.26
N GLN A 187 6.59 -6.29 -8.90
CA GLN A 187 7.57 -5.53 -9.69
C GLN A 187 7.88 -6.21 -11.03
N ALA A 188 7.95 -7.54 -11.06
CA ALA A 188 8.18 -8.32 -12.28
C ALA A 188 7.00 -8.27 -13.27
N ASN A 189 5.77 -8.08 -12.76
CA ASN A 189 4.53 -8.06 -13.53
C ASN A 189 4.01 -6.64 -13.81
N GLY A 190 4.91 -5.65 -13.87
CA GLY A 190 4.59 -4.31 -14.37
C GLY A 190 3.87 -3.41 -13.37
N LYS A 191 3.87 -3.73 -12.06
CA LYS A 191 3.28 -2.91 -10.99
C LYS A 191 1.77 -2.65 -11.17
N LEU A 192 1.07 -3.57 -11.83
CA LEU A 192 -0.39 -3.48 -12.02
C LEU A 192 -1.11 -3.77 -10.71
N ASP A 193 -2.25 -3.12 -10.46
CA ASP A 193 -3.04 -3.38 -9.25
C ASP A 193 -3.41 -4.87 -9.13
N SER A 194 -3.76 -5.51 -10.25
CA SER A 194 -4.05 -6.94 -10.32
C SER A 194 -2.86 -7.85 -9.96
N SER A 195 -1.62 -7.36 -10.11
CA SER A 195 -0.42 -8.13 -9.76
C SER A 195 -0.09 -8.08 -8.26
N CYS A 196 -0.74 -7.19 -7.49
CA CYS A 196 -0.69 -7.19 -6.03
C CYS A 196 -1.97 -7.75 -5.39
N ASP A 197 -2.98 -8.15 -6.16
CA ASP A 197 -4.26 -8.59 -5.61
C ASP A 197 -4.13 -9.84 -4.73
N PHE A 198 -3.47 -10.90 -5.23
CA PHE A 198 -3.32 -12.18 -4.52
C PHE A 198 -4.65 -12.67 -3.89
N LYS A 199 -5.77 -12.58 -4.63
CA LYS A 199 -7.13 -12.88 -4.15
C LYS A 199 -7.56 -11.97 -2.99
N GLY A 200 -7.27 -10.67 -3.10
CA GLY A 200 -7.56 -9.66 -2.08
C GLY A 200 -6.69 -9.72 -0.83
N THR A 201 -5.49 -10.30 -0.90
CA THR A 201 -4.60 -10.48 0.27
C THR A 201 -3.33 -9.63 0.21
N GLY A 202 -3.09 -8.94 -0.91
CA GLY A 202 -2.02 -7.95 -1.00
C GLY A 202 -2.52 -6.51 -0.88
N LEU A 203 -1.61 -5.65 -0.44
CA LEU A 203 -1.80 -4.21 -0.30
C LEU A 203 -0.66 -3.48 -1.02
N ILE A 204 -1.02 -2.52 -1.86
CA ILE A 204 -0.07 -1.58 -2.43
C ILE A 204 0.20 -0.50 -1.38
N VAL A 205 1.46 -0.34 -1.02
CA VAL A 205 1.93 0.70 -0.10
C VAL A 205 2.82 1.70 -0.81
N MET A 206 2.78 2.96 -0.36
CA MET A 206 3.62 4.05 -0.89
C MET A 206 4.79 4.42 0.03
N SER A 207 4.93 3.72 1.16
CA SER A 207 6.05 3.86 2.08
C SER A 207 6.97 2.65 1.95
N ASP A 208 8.29 2.87 1.93
CA ASP A 208 9.28 1.81 1.74
C ASP A 208 9.19 0.74 2.86
N PRO A 209 8.80 -0.51 2.52
CA PRO A 209 8.68 -1.59 3.49
C PRO A 209 10.03 -2.22 3.88
N SER A 210 11.14 -1.81 3.27
CA SER A 210 12.48 -2.32 3.56
C SER A 210 12.85 -2.24 5.04
N TYR A 211 13.70 -3.18 5.47
CA TYR A 211 14.19 -3.29 6.84
C TYR A 211 15.56 -3.98 6.84
N GLY A 212 16.47 -3.56 7.73
CA GLY A 212 17.82 -4.14 7.81
C GLY A 212 18.48 -4.27 6.43
N ASN A 213 18.89 -5.50 6.10
CA ASN A 213 19.47 -5.86 4.80
C ASN A 213 18.43 -6.26 3.74
N CYS A 214 17.17 -6.47 4.14
CA CYS A 214 16.08 -6.75 3.21
C CYS A 214 15.65 -5.46 2.51
N LYS A 215 16.02 -5.33 1.23
CA LYS A 215 15.66 -4.18 0.38
C LYS A 215 14.58 -4.58 -0.59
N PHE A 216 13.41 -3.94 -0.47
CA PHE A 216 12.30 -4.15 -1.39
C PHE A 216 12.54 -3.36 -2.67
N GLU A 217 12.57 -4.05 -3.80
CA GLU A 217 12.69 -3.40 -5.11
C GLU A 217 11.50 -2.45 -5.37
N CYS A 218 11.81 -1.27 -5.90
CA CYS A 218 10.84 -0.36 -6.52
C CYS A 218 11.41 0.04 -7.88
N ARG A 219 11.00 -0.65 -8.94
CA ARG A 219 11.48 -0.36 -10.30
C ARG A 219 10.88 0.97 -10.75
N LYS A 220 11.69 1.85 -11.34
CA LYS A 220 11.21 3.10 -11.93
C LYS A 220 10.49 2.80 -13.23
#